data_AF-A0A7V5VK03-F1
#
_entry.id   AF-A0A7V5VK03-F1
#
_cell.length_a   1.000
_cell.length_b   1.000
_cell.length_c   1.000
_cell.angle_alpha   90.00
_cell.angle_beta   90.00
_cell.angle_gamma   90.00
#
_symmetry.space_group_name_H-M   'P 1'
#
loop_
_entity.id
_entity.type
_entity.pdbx_description
1 polymer ?
#
loop_
_entity_poly.entity_id
_entity_poly.type
_entity_poly.pdbx_seq_one_letter_code
_entity_poly.pdbx_strand_id
1 'polypeptide(L)'
;MRSRKATVSFVHPSEEAFARLLDYYRIRWEYEPHTFVLRTDDDGNPKECFTPDFYLPDYDLYVELTVRRANINRRKRRKIALLRALRPDINIKLMSPRDFEKLMVKYGVERAPLTHHEE
;
A
#
# COMPACT_ATOMS: atom_id res chain seq x y z
N MET A 1 7.67 -18.32 9.21
CA MET A 1 8.17 -17.19 10.01
C MET A 1 7.04 -16.21 10.26
N ARG A 2 6.60 -16.07 11.51
CA ARG A 2 5.61 -15.05 11.90
C ARG A 2 6.30 -13.69 11.79
N SER A 3 5.97 -12.90 10.76
CA SER A 3 6.41 -11.50 10.73
C SER A 3 5.81 -10.83 11.95
N ARG A 4 6.65 -10.11 12.69
CA ARG A 4 6.30 -9.49 13.98
C ARG A 4 5.03 -8.66 13.81
N LYS A 5 3.90 -9.13 14.35
CA LYS A 5 2.78 -8.28 14.77
C LYS A 5 3.28 -7.37 15.90
N ALA A 6 4.24 -6.48 15.62
CA ALA A 6 4.29 -5.23 16.34
C ALA A 6 2.94 -4.57 16.06
N THR A 7 2.28 -4.06 17.08
CA THR A 7 0.92 -3.54 17.02
C THR A 7 0.87 -2.36 16.04
N VAL A 8 0.67 -2.65 14.75
CA VAL A 8 0.57 -1.63 13.70
C VAL A 8 -0.67 -0.80 14.02
N SER A 9 -0.48 0.47 14.33
CA SER A 9 -1.57 1.43 14.52
C SER A 9 -1.87 2.05 13.16
N PHE A 10 -2.92 1.55 12.51
CA PHE A 10 -3.40 2.10 11.24
C PHE A 10 -4.05 3.45 11.47
N VAL A 11 -3.77 4.42 10.59
CA VAL A 11 -4.35 5.77 10.65
C VAL A 11 -5.82 5.76 10.22
N HIS A 12 -6.19 4.86 9.30
CA HIS A 12 -7.54 4.75 8.76
C HIS A 12 -8.08 3.31 8.75
N PRO A 13 -9.39 3.11 9.00
CA PRO A 13 -10.01 1.77 8.97
C PRO A 13 -9.85 1.02 7.63
N SER A 14 -9.69 1.76 6.52
CA SER A 14 -9.45 1.18 5.20
C SER A 14 -8.08 0.52 5.08
N GLU A 15 -7.07 1.03 5.78
CA GLU A 15 -5.71 0.46 5.79
C GLU A 15 -5.71 -0.85 6.57
N GLU A 16 -6.33 -0.87 7.75
CA GLU A 16 -6.46 -2.09 8.55
C GLU A 16 -7.24 -3.18 7.79
N ALA A 17 -8.32 -2.80 7.10
CA ALA A 17 -9.08 -3.74 6.28
C ALA A 17 -8.23 -4.30 5.11
N PHE A 18 -7.40 -3.47 4.49
CA PHE A 18 -6.49 -3.89 3.43
C PHE A 18 -5.39 -4.81 3.95
N ALA A 19 -4.79 -4.50 5.10
CA ALA A 19 -3.80 -5.35 5.76
C ALA A 19 -4.36 -6.74 6.09
N ARG A 20 -5.58 -6.81 6.64
CA ARG A 20 -6.28 -8.09 6.87
C ARG A 20 -6.52 -8.88 5.58
N LEU A 21 -6.79 -8.19 4.48
CA LEU A 21 -7.00 -8.83 3.18
C LEU A 21 -5.69 -9.40 2.63
N LEU A 22 -4.58 -8.67 2.76
CA LEU A 22 -3.24 -9.15 2.42
C LEU A 22 -2.85 -10.36 3.27
N ASP A 23 -3.10 -10.31 4.58
CA ASP A 23 -2.90 -11.43 5.51
C ASP A 23 -3.72 -12.66 5.10
N TYR A 24 -4.99 -12.47 4.75
CA TYR A 24 -5.88 -13.55 4.29
C TYR A 24 -5.32 -14.26 3.06
N TYR A 25 -4.79 -13.51 2.09
CA TYR A 25 -4.13 -14.04 0.91
C TYR A 25 -2.65 -14.40 1.12
N ARG A 26 -2.14 -14.33 2.36
CA ARG A 26 -0.76 -14.62 2.74
C ARG A 26 0.29 -13.83 1.95
N ILE A 27 -0.05 -12.61 1.53
CA ILE A 27 0.86 -11.71 0.85
C ILE A 27 1.71 -10.99 1.91
N ARG A 28 3.04 -10.98 1.75
CA ARG A 28 3.90 -10.21 2.66
C ARG A 28 3.70 -8.72 2.42
N TRP A 29 3.58 -7.95 3.50
CA TRP A 29 3.39 -6.51 3.45
C TRP A 29 4.12 -5.80 4.58
N GLU A 30 4.42 -4.54 4.34
CA GLU A 30 4.97 -3.58 5.29
C GLU A 30 4.13 -2.31 5.22
N TYR A 31 3.77 -1.72 6.38
CA TYR A 31 2.95 -0.51 6.47
C TYR A 31 3.84 0.73 6.59
N GLU A 32 3.66 1.69 5.69
CA GLU A 32 4.42 2.94 5.59
C GLU A 32 5.96 2.80 5.72
N PRO A 33 6.63 1.80 5.11
CA PRO A 33 8.06 1.53 5.40
C PRO A 33 9.02 2.56 4.81
N HIS A 34 8.61 3.27 3.75
CA HIS A 34 9.49 4.13 2.97
C HIS A 34 8.86 5.49 2.70
N THR A 35 9.63 6.55 2.93
CA THR A 35 9.24 7.93 2.64
C THR A 35 10.12 8.48 1.51
N PHE A 36 9.49 9.03 0.48
CA PHE A 36 10.16 9.63 -0.66
C PHE A 36 10.04 11.15 -0.63
N VAL A 37 11.17 11.83 -0.79
CA VAL A 37 11.20 13.28 -0.99
C VAL A 37 10.83 13.59 -2.43
N LEU A 38 9.73 14.30 -2.64
CA LEU A 38 9.23 14.72 -3.95
C LEU A 38 9.70 16.11 -4.35
N ARG A 39 9.95 16.99 -3.37
CA ARG A 39 10.45 18.35 -3.59
C ARG A 39 11.32 18.78 -2.41
N THR A 40 12.37 19.52 -2.72
CA THR A 40 13.23 20.21 -1.75
C THR A 40 13.10 21.73 -1.90
N ASP A 41 13.52 22.48 -0.89
CA ASP A 41 13.80 23.91 -1.03
C ASP A 41 15.22 24.18 -1.55
N ASP A 42 15.58 25.46 -1.64
CA ASP A 42 16.87 25.92 -2.15
C ASP A 42 18.03 25.52 -1.22
N ASP A 43 17.74 25.28 0.06
CA ASP A 43 18.69 24.80 1.07
C ASP A 43 18.77 23.26 1.10
N GLY A 44 18.01 22.57 0.26
CA GLY A 44 17.96 21.10 0.16
C GLY A 44 17.03 20.42 1.18
N ASN A 45 16.27 21.17 1.98
CA ASN A 45 15.35 20.59 2.96
C ASN A 45 14.10 20.01 2.28
N PRO A 46 13.58 18.85 2.74
CA PRO A 46 12.34 18.28 2.19
C PRO A 46 11.13 19.21 2.37
N LYS A 47 10.52 19.66 1.26
CA LYS A 47 9.29 20.47 1.23
C LYS A 47 8.03 19.65 1.01
N GLU A 48 8.13 18.58 0.24
CA GLU A 48 7.02 17.68 -0.04
C GLU A 48 7.51 16.24 0.00
N CYS A 49 7.00 15.46 0.95
CA CYS A 49 7.27 14.03 1.07
C CYS A 49 6.04 13.19 0.71
N PHE A 50 6.29 11.94 0.40
CA PHE A 50 5.26 10.95 0.13
C PHE A 50 5.66 9.58 0.68
N THR A 51 4.80 9.04 1.53
CA THR A 51 4.95 7.75 2.18
C THR A 51 3.78 6.90 1.71
N PRO A 52 3.99 5.92 0.81
CA PRO A 52 2.91 5.06 0.38
C PRO A 52 2.35 4.24 1.54
N ASP A 53 1.05 4.02 1.54
CA ASP A 53 0.36 3.31 2.63
C ASP A 53 0.96 1.90 2.88
N PHE A 54 1.32 1.16 1.82
CA PHE A 54 1.91 -0.19 1.91
C PHE A 54 3.04 -0.44 0.92
N TYR A 55 3.93 -1.38 1.27
CA TYR A 55 4.88 -2.02 0.36
C TYR A 55 4.68 -3.54 0.39
N LEU A 56 4.71 -4.18 -0.78
CA LEU A 56 4.58 -5.62 -0.95
C LEU A 56 5.91 -6.18 -1.48
N PRO A 57 6.80 -6.69 -0.60
CA PRO A 57 8.17 -7.06 -0.98
C PRO A 57 8.25 -8.16 -2.04
N ASP A 58 7.29 -9.09 -2.05
CA ASP A 58 7.26 -10.20 -3.03
C ASP A 58 7.02 -9.73 -4.46
N TYR A 59 6.51 -8.52 -4.65
CA TYR A 59 6.12 -7.96 -5.93
C TYR A 59 6.88 -6.69 -6.30
N ASP A 60 7.79 -6.23 -5.43
CA ASP A 60 8.42 -4.91 -5.49
C ASP A 60 7.38 -3.84 -5.84
N LEU A 61 6.34 -3.73 -5.01
CA LEU A 61 5.17 -2.90 -5.31
C LEU A 61 4.76 -2.06 -4.11
N TYR A 62 4.73 -0.75 -4.30
CA TYR A 62 4.09 0.18 -3.40
C TYR A 62 2.59 0.30 -3.71
N VAL A 63 1.77 0.33 -2.67
CA VAL A 63 0.33 0.51 -2.79
C VAL A 63 -0.10 1.73 -1.99
N GLU A 64 -0.83 2.60 -2.66
CA GLU A 64 -1.51 3.75 -2.07
C GLU A 64 -3.03 3.50 -2.13
N LEU A 65 -3.72 3.59 -1.01
CA LEU A 65 -5.16 3.40 -0.93
C LEU A 65 -5.92 4.65 -1.36
N THR A 66 -6.96 4.43 -2.14
CA THR A 66 -7.97 5.44 -2.47
C THR A 66 -9.07 5.49 -1.42
N VAL A 67 -9.63 6.69 -1.23
CA VAL A 67 -10.82 6.92 -0.42
C VAL A 67 -11.96 7.40 -1.30
N ARG A 68 -13.21 7.42 -0.81
CA ARG A 68 -14.37 7.91 -1.60
C ARG A 68 -14.35 9.42 -1.89
N ARG A 69 -13.36 10.17 -1.39
CA ARG A 69 -13.26 11.63 -1.54
C ARG A 69 -12.38 12.00 -2.73
N ALA A 70 -12.99 12.43 -3.83
CA ALA A 70 -12.30 12.76 -5.09
C ALA A 70 -11.16 13.79 -4.93
N ASN A 71 -11.34 14.81 -4.09
CA ASN A 71 -10.30 15.81 -3.81
C ASN A 71 -9.03 15.22 -3.18
N ILE A 72 -9.19 14.24 -2.28
CA ILE A 72 -8.05 13.53 -1.66
C ILE A 72 -7.35 12.68 -2.71
N ASN A 73 -8.11 11.92 -3.51
CA ASN A 73 -7.55 11.10 -4.57
C ASN A 73 -6.78 11.91 -5.61
N ARG A 74 -7.21 13.14 -5.94
CA ARG A 74 -6.46 14.03 -6.85
C ARG A 74 -5.08 14.38 -6.28
N ARG A 75 -5.00 14.68 -4.98
CA ARG A 75 -3.72 14.96 -4.31
C ARG A 75 -2.81 13.73 -4.30
N LYS A 76 -3.34 12.55 -3.95
CA LYS A 76 -2.60 11.27 -4.02
C LYS A 76 -2.08 11.00 -5.43
N ARG A 77 -2.90 11.17 -6.47
CA ARG A 77 -2.50 11.03 -7.88
C ARG A 77 -1.38 11.98 -8.30
N ARG A 78 -1.43 13.25 -7.88
CA ARG A 78 -0.34 14.22 -8.14
C ARG A 78 0.97 13.72 -7.53
N LYS A 79 0.97 13.31 -6.26
CA LYS A 79 2.17 12.81 -5.58
C LYS A 79 2.76 11.58 -6.26
N ILE A 80 1.91 10.62 -6.66
CA ILE A 80 2.34 9.43 -7.41
C ILE A 80 2.94 9.82 -8.78
N ALA A 81 2.34 10.78 -9.49
CA ALA A 81 2.88 11.24 -10.76
C ALA A 81 4.26 11.90 -10.59
N LEU A 82 4.45 12.70 -9.53
CA LEU A 82 5.75 13.28 -9.19
C LEU A 82 6.77 12.20 -8.82
N LEU A 83 6.39 11.21 -8.00
CA LEU A 83 7.27 10.11 -7.63
C LEU A 83 7.76 9.37 -8.88
N ARG A 84 6.86 9.01 -9.79
CA ARG A 84 7.22 8.30 -11.04
C ARG A 84 8.13 9.12 -11.95
N ALA A 85 7.98 10.45 -11.95
CA ALA A 85 8.86 11.33 -12.73
C ALA A 85 10.28 11.37 -12.15
N LEU A 86 10.42 11.34 -10.82
CA LEU A 86 11.71 11.40 -10.13
C LEU A 86 12.39 10.03 -10.03
N ARG A 87 11.60 8.98 -9.88
CA ARG A 87 12.03 7.60 -9.60
C ARG A 87 11.21 6.62 -10.44
N PRO A 88 11.49 6.51 -11.75
CA PRO A 88 10.78 5.62 -12.66
C PRO A 88 10.94 4.13 -12.30
N ASP A 89 11.99 3.81 -11.53
CA ASP A 89 12.25 2.49 -10.97
C ASP A 89 11.23 2.05 -9.93
N ILE A 90 10.52 2.99 -9.29
CA ILE A 90 9.55 2.68 -8.24
C ILE A 90 8.22 2.27 -8.86
N ASN A 91 7.86 1.00 -8.67
CA ASN A 91 6.55 0.49 -9.02
C ASN A 91 5.53 0.81 -7.92
N ILE A 92 4.57 1.67 -8.26
CA ILE A 92 3.53 2.12 -7.34
C ILE A 92 2.14 2.08 -7.98
N LYS A 93 1.13 1.65 -7.23
CA LYS A 93 -0.28 1.64 -7.67
C LYS A 93 -1.20 2.34 -6.68
N LEU A 94 -2.12 3.13 -7.24
CA LEU A 94 -3.24 3.69 -6.51
C LEU A 94 -4.41 2.71 -6.60
N MET A 95 -4.95 2.26 -5.47
CA MET A 95 -5.86 1.12 -5.41
C MET A 95 -7.03 1.37 -4.45
N SER A 96 -8.26 1.03 -4.84
CA SER A 96 -9.34 0.87 -3.86
C SER A 96 -9.34 -0.55 -3.31
N PRO A 97 -9.88 -0.79 -2.10
CA PRO A 97 -10.06 -2.15 -1.59
C PRO A 97 -10.80 -3.06 -2.60
N ARG A 98 -11.78 -2.51 -3.33
CA ARG A 98 -12.50 -3.25 -4.38
C ARG A 98 -11.63 -3.58 -5.59
N ASP A 99 -10.69 -2.70 -5.96
CA ASP A 99 -9.78 -2.97 -7.09
C ASP A 99 -8.85 -4.12 -6.74
N PHE A 100 -8.42 -4.22 -5.49
CA PHE A 100 -7.64 -5.34 -5.00
C PHE A 100 -8.44 -6.64 -4.99
N GLU A 101 -9.64 -6.65 -4.43
CA GLU A 101 -10.52 -7.84 -4.46
C GLU A 101 -10.71 -8.35 -5.89
N LYS A 102 -10.97 -7.45 -6.84
CA LYS A 102 -11.07 -7.79 -8.27
C LYS A 102 -9.78 -8.36 -8.85
N LEU A 103 -8.62 -7.83 -8.44
CA LEU A 103 -7.32 -8.33 -8.84
C LEU A 103 -7.14 -9.78 -8.37
N MET A 104 -7.42 -10.06 -7.10
CA MET A 104 -7.25 -11.38 -6.52
C MET A 104 -8.16 -12.42 -7.19
N VAL A 105 -9.41 -12.06 -7.44
CA VAL A 105 -10.37 -12.91 -8.19
C VAL A 105 -9.85 -13.18 -9.60
N LYS A 106 -9.33 -12.16 -10.29
CA LYS A 106 -8.83 -12.31 -11.66
C LYS A 106 -7.59 -13.20 -11.77
N TYR A 107 -6.69 -13.17 -10.79
CA TYR A 107 -5.45 -13.95 -10.79
C TYR A 107 -5.54 -15.30 -10.07
N GLY A 108 -6.76 -15.76 -9.76
CA GLY A 108 -6.99 -17.12 -9.28
C GLY A 108 -6.35 -17.41 -7.92
N VAL A 109 -6.14 -16.37 -7.09
CA VAL A 109 -5.84 -16.62 -5.68
C VAL A 109 -7.16 -17.05 -5.05
N GLU A 110 -7.41 -18.35 -5.14
CA GLU A 110 -8.59 -18.97 -4.56
C GLU A 110 -8.70 -18.58 -3.09
N ARG A 111 -9.95 -18.49 -2.60
CA ARG A 111 -10.23 -18.49 -1.16
C ARG A 111 -9.42 -19.63 -0.56
N ALA A 112 -8.38 -19.31 0.22
CA ALA A 112 -7.73 -20.33 1.02
C ALA A 112 -8.85 -20.97 1.86
N PRO A 113 -9.09 -22.29 1.76
CA PRO A 113 -10.05 -22.92 2.63
C PRO A 113 -9.60 -22.66 4.07
N LEU A 114 -10.55 -22.30 4.92
CA LEU A 114 -10.31 -22.18 6.36
C LEU A 114 -9.90 -23.56 6.87
N THR A 115 -8.60 -23.84 6.90
CA THR A 115 -8.10 -24.92 7.75
C THR A 115 -8.11 -24.37 9.17
N HIS A 116 -9.26 -24.50 9.82
CA HIS A 116 -9.31 -24.61 11.26
C HIS A 116 -8.48 -25.86 11.61
N HIS A 117 -7.22 -25.66 11.98
CA HIS A 117 -6.52 -26.66 12.77
C HIS A 117 -7.03 -26.50 14.19
N GLU A 118 -8.12 -27.21 14.49
CA GLU A 118 -8.35 -27.71 15.84
C GLU A 118 -7.41 -28.89 16.03
N GLU A 119 -6.52 -28.78 17.01
CA GLU A 119 -6.00 -29.86 17.87
C GLU A 119 -5.44 -29.22 19.14
#